data_AF-A0ABD0KU69-F1
#
_entry.id   AF-A0ABD0KU69-F1
#
_cell.length_a   1.000
_cell.length_b   1.000
_cell.length_c   1.000
_cell.angle_alpha   90.00
_cell.angle_beta   90.00
_cell.angle_gamma   90.00
#
_symmetry.space_group_name_H-M   'P 1'
#
loop_
_entity.id
_entity.type
_entity.pdbx_description
1 polymer ?
#
loop_
_entity_poly.entity_id
_entity_poly.type
_entity_poly.pdbx_seq_one_letter_code
_entity_poly.pdbx_strand_id
1 'polypeptide(L)'
;MSGSSGLNGRSGSRKKNSSKASSQNQSFSSGNGIDVAKEADFSPAQTKPLATLRGRSAHITLGSAYGFGARETNFDVLRLCDMEAGRPAVAGDFMPVTGGMARYFGDGVCCVYFYQPLLVHTIFSGFY
;
A
#
# COMPACT_ATOMS: atom_id res chain seq x y z
N MET A 1 -4.92 37.67 -41.68
CA MET A 1 -3.63 37.04 -42.03
C MET A 1 -3.78 35.55 -41.78
N SER A 2 -3.87 34.80 -42.88
CA SER A 2 -4.28 33.40 -42.93
C SER A 2 -3.04 32.53 -42.81
N GLY A 3 -2.91 31.78 -41.71
CA GLY A 3 -1.80 30.87 -41.47
C GLY A 3 -2.27 29.42 -41.48
N SER A 4 -2.06 28.75 -42.61
CA SER A 4 -2.33 27.33 -42.85
C SER A 4 -1.02 26.58 -43.11
N SER A 5 -0.70 25.58 -42.30
CA SER A 5 0.22 24.45 -42.56
C SER A 5 0.43 23.75 -41.21
N GLY A 6 -0.06 22.54 -40.95
CA GLY A 6 0.26 21.31 -41.66
C GLY A 6 1.39 20.61 -40.92
N LEU A 7 1.20 19.36 -40.49
CA LEU A 7 2.15 18.25 -40.70
C LEU A 7 1.68 16.96 -40.01
N ASN A 8 1.67 15.92 -40.84
CA ASN A 8 1.39 14.52 -40.61
C ASN A 8 2.26 13.84 -39.53
N GLY A 9 1.67 12.80 -38.91
CA GLY A 9 2.26 11.47 -38.99
C GLY A 9 2.92 10.92 -37.73
N ARG A 10 2.35 9.82 -37.20
CA ARG A 10 3.02 8.51 -37.08
C ARG A 10 2.15 7.53 -36.28
N SER A 11 1.41 6.71 -37.01
CA SER A 11 0.77 5.49 -36.51
C SER A 11 1.85 4.43 -36.24
N GLY A 12 2.17 4.23 -34.96
CA GLY A 12 3.07 3.17 -34.51
C GLY A 12 2.31 1.86 -34.26
N SER A 13 2.30 0.97 -35.26
CA SER A 13 1.82 -0.40 -35.15
C SER A 13 2.77 -1.23 -34.28
N ARG A 14 2.45 -1.45 -33.01
CA ARG A 14 3.26 -2.29 -32.11
C ARG A 14 2.83 -3.76 -32.20
N LYS A 15 3.73 -4.57 -32.76
CA LYS A 15 3.71 -6.04 -32.87
C LYS A 15 3.22 -6.74 -31.60
N LYS A 16 2.26 -7.66 -31.75
CA LYS A 16 1.96 -8.73 -30.79
C LYS A 16 3.03 -9.83 -30.93
N ASN A 17 3.82 -10.05 -29.89
CA ASN A 17 4.68 -11.24 -29.77
C ASN A 17 3.92 -12.30 -28.96
N SER A 18 3.47 -13.35 -29.64
CA SER A 18 2.96 -14.58 -29.02
C SER A 18 4.11 -15.57 -28.86
N SER A 19 4.74 -15.61 -27.69
CA SER A 19 5.65 -16.69 -27.32
C SER A 19 4.85 -17.79 -26.61
N LYS A 20 4.61 -18.88 -27.34
CA LYS A 20 4.29 -20.19 -26.77
C LYS A 20 5.53 -20.66 -25.98
N ALA A 21 5.40 -20.80 -24.67
CA ALA A 21 6.39 -21.50 -23.85
C ALA A 21 5.77 -22.82 -23.38
N SER A 22 6.43 -23.89 -23.80
CA SER A 22 6.14 -25.29 -23.54
C SER A 22 6.31 -25.66 -22.07
N SER A 23 5.40 -26.48 -21.59
CA SER A 23 5.50 -27.23 -20.34
C SER A 23 6.79 -28.04 -20.27
N GLN A 24 7.61 -27.77 -19.26
CA GLN A 24 8.65 -28.69 -18.79
C GLN A 24 8.53 -28.79 -17.26
N ASN A 25 7.86 -29.85 -16.82
CA ASN A 25 7.90 -30.30 -15.43
C ASN A 25 9.30 -30.82 -15.14
N GLN A 26 10.09 -30.08 -14.35
CA GLN A 26 11.26 -30.61 -13.67
C GLN A 26 10.98 -30.64 -12.17
N SER A 27 10.77 -31.85 -11.66
CA SER A 27 10.71 -32.16 -10.25
C SER A 27 12.10 -32.08 -9.64
N PHE A 28 12.36 -31.05 -8.83
CA PHE A 28 13.49 -31.01 -7.92
C PHE A 28 13.00 -31.39 -6.52
N SER A 29 13.27 -32.64 -6.12
CA SER A 29 13.35 -33.01 -4.70
C SER A 29 14.80 -32.94 -4.27
N SER A 30 15.13 -32.05 -3.33
CA SER A 30 16.20 -32.25 -2.37
C SER A 30 16.00 -31.25 -1.25
N GLY A 31 15.66 -31.77 -0.08
CA GLY A 31 15.35 -31.01 1.10
C GLY A 31 16.51 -30.18 1.61
N ASN A 32 16.13 -29.09 2.27
CA ASN A 32 16.74 -28.65 3.51
C ASN A 32 15.58 -28.16 4.39
N GLY A 33 15.53 -28.68 5.62
CA GLY A 33 14.53 -28.33 6.61
C GLY A 33 14.57 -26.83 6.86
N ILE A 34 13.53 -26.15 6.40
CA ILE A 34 13.15 -24.84 6.90
C ILE A 34 12.13 -25.15 7.97
N ASP A 35 12.54 -24.97 9.22
CA ASP A 35 11.64 -24.98 10.36
C ASP A 35 10.44 -24.09 10.02
N VAL A 36 9.30 -24.75 9.82
CA VAL A 36 8.01 -24.10 9.61
C VAL A 36 7.74 -23.29 10.87
N ALA A 37 8.07 -22.01 10.78
CA ALA A 37 7.72 -21.03 11.78
C ALA A 37 6.22 -21.18 12.03
N LYS A 38 5.91 -21.54 13.29
CA LYS A 38 4.56 -21.65 13.83
C LYS A 38 3.62 -20.68 13.12
N GLU A 39 2.59 -21.20 12.46
CA GLU A 39 1.40 -20.44 12.14
C GLU A 39 0.94 -19.79 13.44
N ALA A 40 1.32 -18.53 13.63
CA ALA A 40 0.68 -17.70 14.62
C ALA A 40 -0.72 -17.49 14.06
N ASP A 41 -1.68 -18.21 14.63
CA ASP A 41 -3.11 -18.03 14.43
C ASP A 41 -3.42 -16.53 14.50
N PHE A 42 -3.45 -15.89 13.33
CA PHE A 42 -3.83 -14.50 13.19
C PHE A 42 -5.35 -14.47 13.27
N SER A 43 -5.85 -14.68 14.49
CA SER A 43 -7.25 -14.43 14.82
C SER A 43 -7.48 -12.94 14.54
N PRO A 44 -8.33 -12.56 13.57
CA PRO A 44 -8.63 -11.16 13.34
C PRO A 44 -9.25 -10.63 14.62
N ALA A 45 -8.44 -9.89 15.39
CA ALA A 45 -8.85 -9.36 16.67
C ALA A 45 -10.17 -8.64 16.48
N GLN A 46 -11.19 -9.09 17.23
CA GLN A 46 -12.51 -8.49 17.25
C GLN A 46 -12.37 -6.97 17.32
N THR A 47 -12.72 -6.30 16.22
CA THR A 47 -12.78 -4.85 16.12
C THR A 47 -13.79 -4.36 17.14
N LYS A 48 -13.29 -3.94 18.31
CA LYS A 48 -14.08 -3.28 19.36
C LYS A 48 -14.84 -2.11 18.72
N PRO A 49 -16.14 -1.95 19.03
CA PRO A 49 -16.95 -0.90 18.43
C PRO A 49 -16.37 0.48 18.76
N LEU A 50 -16.15 1.26 17.70
CA LEU A 50 -15.83 2.69 17.61
C LEU A 50 -15.86 3.44 18.95
N ALA A 51 -14.77 3.32 19.71
CA ALA A 51 -14.44 4.33 20.72
C ALA A 51 -14.24 5.66 19.98
N THR A 52 -14.79 6.72 20.57
CA THR A 52 -14.73 8.12 20.11
C THR A 52 -13.43 8.43 19.37
N LEU A 53 -13.55 8.88 18.11
CA LEU A 53 -12.52 9.12 17.07
C LEU A 53 -11.41 10.12 17.46
N ARG A 54 -10.77 9.95 18.62
CA ARG A 54 -9.65 10.78 19.06
C ARG A 54 -8.40 10.38 18.28
N GLY A 55 -7.66 11.38 17.81
CA GLY A 55 -6.35 11.18 17.18
C GLY A 55 -6.37 10.78 15.71
N ARG A 56 -7.51 10.83 15.00
CA ARG A 56 -7.56 10.51 13.55
C ARG A 56 -6.62 11.34 12.68
N SER A 57 -6.34 12.58 13.09
CA SER A 57 -5.41 13.47 12.40
C SER A 57 -3.97 13.35 12.90
N ALA A 58 -3.71 12.55 13.94
CA ALA A 58 -2.36 12.40 14.49
C ALA A 58 -1.54 11.53 13.54
N HIS A 59 -0.52 12.12 12.93
CA HIS A 59 0.39 11.43 12.01
C HIS A 59 1.78 12.05 12.07
N ILE A 60 2.78 11.29 11.61
CA ILE A 60 4.15 11.77 11.39
C ILE A 60 4.41 11.65 9.89
N THR A 61 4.67 12.79 9.23
CA THR A 61 5.04 12.78 7.81
C THR A 61 6.52 12.45 7.67
N LEU A 62 6.83 11.31 7.07
CA LEU A 62 8.21 10.87 6.83
C LEU A 62 8.80 11.42 5.52
N GLY A 63 7.95 11.64 4.52
CA GLY A 63 8.34 12.15 3.22
C GLY A 63 7.11 12.52 2.39
N SER A 64 7.31 13.38 1.40
CA SER A 64 6.30 13.79 0.43
C SER A 64 6.89 13.77 -0.98
N ALA A 65 6.05 13.55 -1.98
CA ALA A 65 6.45 13.70 -3.37
C ALA A 65 6.76 15.17 -3.70
N TYR A 66 7.60 15.40 -4.71
CA TYR A 66 7.92 16.76 -5.14
C TYR A 66 6.66 17.52 -5.57
N GLY A 67 6.47 18.72 -5.04
CA GLY A 67 5.30 19.56 -5.32
C GLY A 67 4.08 19.30 -4.43
N PHE A 68 4.14 18.32 -3.52
CA PHE A 68 3.06 18.03 -2.56
C PHE A 68 3.41 18.57 -1.17
N GLY A 69 2.52 19.38 -0.61
CA GLY A 69 2.67 20.01 0.70
C GLY A 69 2.23 19.11 1.85
N ALA A 70 2.81 19.30 3.04
CA ALA A 70 2.47 18.52 4.24
C ALA A 70 0.98 18.59 4.64
N ARG A 71 0.25 19.61 4.20
CA ARG A 71 -1.20 19.75 4.43
C ARG A 71 -2.00 18.65 3.71
N GLU A 72 -1.54 18.19 2.56
CA GLU A 72 -2.22 17.15 1.77
C GLU A 72 -2.18 15.81 2.50
N THR A 73 -1.05 15.50 3.15
CA THR A 73 -0.89 14.28 3.95
C THR A 73 -1.97 14.12 5.02
N ASN A 74 -2.35 15.22 5.70
CA ASN A 74 -3.41 15.16 6.70
C ASN A 74 -4.77 14.76 6.09
N PHE A 75 -5.09 15.27 4.90
CA PHE A 75 -6.32 14.88 4.20
C PHE A 75 -6.28 13.43 3.74
N ASP A 76 -5.12 12.96 3.27
CA ASP A 76 -4.91 11.58 2.86
C ASP A 76 -5.10 10.61 4.04
N VAL A 77 -4.56 10.95 5.22
CA VAL A 77 -4.73 10.16 6.45
C VAL A 77 -6.20 10.10 6.87
N LEU A 78 -6.91 11.23 6.84
CA LEU A 78 -8.33 11.25 7.20
C LEU A 78 -9.18 10.42 6.23
N ARG A 79 -8.94 10.56 4.92
CA ARG A 79 -9.58 9.76 3.86
C ARG A 79 -9.30 8.28 4.06
N LEU A 80 -8.06 7.92 4.43
CA LEU A 80 -7.69 6.54 4.70
C LEU A 80 -8.48 5.95 5.86
N CYS A 81 -8.62 6.68 6.96
CA CYS A 81 -9.45 6.24 8.08
C CYS A 81 -10.92 6.04 7.67
N ASP A 82 -11.46 6.87 6.76
CA ASP A 82 -12.82 6.68 6.24
C ASP A 82 -12.92 5.42 5.35
N MET A 83 -11.92 5.17 4.50
CA MET A 83 -11.86 3.95 3.69
C MET A 83 -11.78 2.68 4.54
N GLU A 84 -10.99 2.73 5.61
CA GLU A 84 -10.86 1.63 6.57
C GLU A 84 -12.16 1.37 7.32
N ALA A 85 -12.87 2.43 7.76
CA ALA A 85 -14.16 2.31 8.41
C ALA A 85 -15.26 1.78 7.47
N GLY A 86 -15.21 2.14 6.18
CA GLY A 86 -16.20 1.74 5.18
C GLY A 86 -16.02 0.32 4.62
N ARG A 87 -14.81 -0.26 4.71
CA ARG A 87 -14.49 -1.60 4.18
C ARG A 87 -13.81 -2.45 5.26
N PRO A 88 -14.58 -3.26 6.00
CA PRO A 88 -14.03 -4.21 6.97
C PRO A 88 -12.93 -5.06 6.35
N ALA A 89 -11.88 -5.33 7.12
CA ALA A 89 -10.74 -6.08 6.65
C ALA A 89 -11.07 -7.58 6.54
N VAL A 90 -10.70 -8.19 5.41
CA VAL A 90 -10.81 -9.64 5.19
C VAL A 90 -9.39 -10.22 5.13
N ALA A 91 -9.19 -11.47 5.56
CA ALA A 91 -7.86 -12.09 5.59
C ALA A 91 -7.11 -12.03 4.24
N GLY A 92 -7.83 -12.13 3.12
CA GLY A 92 -7.25 -12.03 1.77
C GLY A 92 -6.85 -10.62 1.32
N ASP A 93 -7.20 -9.57 2.07
CA ASP A 93 -6.80 -8.19 1.75
C ASP A 93 -5.33 -7.89 2.12
N PHE A 94 -4.70 -8.77 2.91
CA PHE A 94 -3.38 -8.53 3.49
C PHE A 94 -2.27 -9.32 2.80
N MET A 95 -1.13 -8.65 2.65
CA MET A 95 0.12 -9.24 2.16
C MET A 95 1.19 -9.11 3.24
N PRO A 96 1.91 -10.18 3.60
CA PRO A 96 2.99 -10.08 4.59
C PRO A 96 4.12 -9.19 4.08
N VAL A 97 4.64 -8.34 4.97
CA VAL A 97 5.82 -7.50 4.74
C VAL A 97 6.74 -7.57 5.95
N THR A 98 7.98 -7.10 5.81
CA THR A 98 8.93 -7.06 6.92
C THR A 98 8.37 -6.20 8.06
N GLY A 99 8.09 -6.83 9.21
CA GLY A 99 7.60 -6.15 10.41
C GLY A 99 6.08 -5.94 10.50
N GLY A 100 5.30 -6.39 9.51
CA GLY A 100 3.85 -6.23 9.55
C GLY A 100 3.07 -6.86 8.39
N MET A 101 1.85 -6.37 8.21
CA MET A 101 0.94 -6.76 7.13
C MET A 101 0.57 -5.53 6.31
N ALA A 102 0.71 -5.60 4.99
CA ALA A 102 0.32 -4.54 4.07
C ALA A 102 -1.10 -4.77 3.54
N ARG A 103 -1.90 -3.70 3.42
CA ARG A 103 -3.23 -3.70 2.81
C ARG A 103 -3.32 -2.62 1.75
N TYR A 104 -3.76 -2.99 0.55
CA TYR A 104 -3.98 -2.04 -0.53
C TYR A 104 -5.44 -1.59 -0.58
N PHE A 105 -5.67 -0.28 -0.56
CA PHE A 105 -7.02 0.31 -0.55
C PHE A 105 -7.50 0.76 -1.95
N GLY A 106 -6.64 0.70 -2.97
CA GLY A 106 -6.91 1.29 -4.28
C GLY A 106 -6.27 2.67 -4.43
N ASP A 107 -6.36 3.27 -5.63
CA ASP A 107 -5.88 4.63 -5.93
C ASP A 107 -4.40 4.90 -5.55
N GLY A 108 -3.57 3.87 -5.50
CA GLY A 108 -2.17 3.99 -5.08
C GLY A 108 -1.96 4.10 -3.57
N VAL A 109 -3.00 3.93 -2.76
CA VAL A 109 -2.95 3.99 -1.29
C VAL A 109 -2.70 2.60 -0.71
N CYS A 110 -1.65 2.49 0.10
CA CYS A 110 -1.27 1.27 0.80
C CYS A 110 -0.99 1.57 2.28
N CYS A 111 -1.43 0.69 3.16
CA CYS A 111 -1.19 0.78 4.60
C CYS A 111 -0.40 -0.41 5.09
N VAL A 112 0.56 -0.16 5.97
CA VAL A 112 1.29 -1.21 6.67
C VAL A 112 0.89 -1.19 8.13
N TYR A 113 0.35 -2.32 8.59
CA TYR A 113 -0.01 -2.57 9.98
C TYR A 113 1.13 -3.33 10.64
N PHE A 114 1.83 -2.68 11.57
CA PHE A 114 2.95 -3.29 12.27
C PHE A 114 2.46 -4.36 13.26
N TYR A 115 3.23 -5.44 13.41
CA TYR A 115 2.93 -6.48 14.41
C TYR A 115 3.05 -5.98 15.85
N GLN A 116 3.87 -4.95 16.07
CA GLN A 116 4.09 -4.31 17.35
C GLN A 116 3.91 -2.80 17.22
N PRO A 117 3.31 -2.12 18.22
CA PRO A 117 3.25 -0.66 18.24
C PRO A 117 4.64 -0.03 18.19
N LEU A 118 4.80 1.00 17.36
CA LEU A 118 6.05 1.77 17.31
C LEU A 118 6.06 2.81 18.43
N LEU A 119 7.12 2.79 19.23
CA LEU A 119 7.36 3.79 20.27
C LEU A 119 8.32 4.86 19.73
N VAL A 120 7.89 6.12 19.77
CA VAL A 120 8.68 7.26 19.30
C VAL A 120 8.78 8.28 20.42
N HIS A 121 10.01 8.74 20.69
CA HIS A 121 10.26 9.83 21.64
C HIS A 121 10.19 11.17 20.90
N THR A 122 9.29 12.05 21.34
CA THR A 122 9.08 13.37 20.72
C THR A 122 9.15 14.48 21.76
N ILE A 123 9.66 15.63 21.36
CA ILE A 123 9.62 16.86 22.16
C ILE A 123 8.50 17.74 21.60
N PHE A 124 7.60 18.23 22.46
CA PHE A 124 6.57 19.16 22.03
C PHE A 124 7.16 20.56 21.80
N SER A 125 7.05 21.06 20.57
CA SER A 125 7.53 22.39 20.18
C SER A 125 6.51 23.08 19.26
N GLY A 126 6.59 24.40 19.16
CA GLY A 126 5.78 25.22 18.27
C GLY A 126 6.67 25.96 17.27
N PHE A 127 6.19 26.11 16.03
CA PHE A 127 6.81 26.92 14.99
C PHE A 127 5.83 28.06 14.64
N TYR A 128 6.32 29.29 14.59
CA TYR A 128 5.55 30.50 14.27
C TYR A 128 5.91 31.01 12.88
#